data_AF-A0AAN9TV68-F1
#
_entry.id   AF-A0AAN9TV68-F1
#
_cell.length_a   1.000
_cell.length_b   1.000
_cell.length_c   1.000
_cell.angle_alpha   90.00
_cell.angle_beta   90.00
_cell.angle_gamma   90.00
#
_symmetry.space_group_name_H-M   'P 1'
#
loop_
_entity.id
_entity.type
_entity.pdbx_description
1 polymer ?
#
loop_
_entity_poly.entity_id
_entity_poly.type
_entity_poly.pdbx_seq_one_letter_code
_entity_poly.pdbx_strand_id
1 'polypeptide(L)'
;MSLSAISNCFGRKYKLDLTSSQNFDEYMKAIGVNVVTRKIGNSVRPVVELTQEPDGKLKLTSKSTFKNAGITFNLDEEFDEETLDGRKVKSIITLEGNKLIQIQRNGKVLETIREFTPEQVNMVRINIC
;
A
#
# COMPACT_ATOMS: atom_id res chain seq x y z
N MET A 1 1.79 19.65 7.68
CA MET A 1 2.75 18.63 7.21
C MET A 1 2.75 18.69 5.70
N SER A 2 3.87 19.07 5.06
CA SER A 2 3.88 19.41 3.63
C SER A 2 4.15 18.20 2.74
N LEU A 3 3.35 18.04 1.68
CA LEU A 3 3.55 17.05 0.61
C LEU A 3 4.92 17.17 -0.07
N SER A 4 5.68 18.23 0.20
CA SER A 4 7.03 18.49 -0.32
C SER A 4 8.02 17.35 -0.06
N ALA A 5 7.82 16.56 1.00
CA ALA A 5 8.71 15.43 1.31
C ALA A 5 8.61 14.29 0.27
N ILE A 6 7.45 14.16 -0.38
CA ILE A 6 7.17 13.12 -1.38
C ILE A 6 6.83 13.68 -2.76
N SER A 7 6.79 15.00 -2.94
CA SER A 7 6.44 15.64 -4.21
C SER A 7 7.35 15.21 -5.35
N ASN A 8 8.64 14.98 -5.05
CA ASN A 8 9.62 14.48 -6.02
C ASN A 8 9.37 13.02 -6.45
N CYS A 9 8.54 12.29 -5.69
CA CYS A 9 8.16 10.91 -5.95
C CYS A 9 6.84 10.82 -6.75
N PHE A 10 6.11 11.92 -6.91
CA PHE A 10 4.85 11.91 -7.65
C PHE A 10 5.05 11.59 -9.13
N GLY A 11 4.19 10.71 -9.66
CA GLY A 11 4.26 10.23 -11.04
C GLY A 11 5.40 9.24 -11.32
N ARG A 12 6.22 8.90 -10.32
CA ARG A 12 7.25 7.87 -10.46
C ARG A 12 6.64 6.48 -10.27
N LYS A 13 7.17 5.54 -11.05
CA LYS A 13 6.80 4.13 -11.00
C LYS A 13 7.87 3.34 -10.29
N TYR A 14 7.54 2.83 -9.11
CA TYR A 14 8.44 2.06 -8.27
C TYR A 14 8.08 0.59 -8.37
N LYS A 15 8.99 -0.22 -8.91
CA LYS A 15 8.83 -1.67 -8.90
C LYS A 15 9.16 -2.17 -7.49
N LEU A 16 8.17 -2.73 -6.79
CA LEU A 16 8.43 -3.31 -5.48
C LEU A 16 9.29 -4.55 -5.66
N ASP A 17 10.40 -4.56 -4.95
CA ASP A 17 11.23 -5.74 -4.83
C ASP A 17 10.76 -6.56 -3.62
N LEU A 18 10.07 -7.68 -3.88
CA LEU A 18 9.58 -8.56 -2.82
C LEU A 18 10.72 -9.34 -2.11
N THR A 19 11.98 -9.17 -2.52
CA THR A 19 13.11 -9.90 -1.91
C THR A 19 13.33 -9.50 -0.45
N SER A 20 12.88 -8.30 -0.03
CA SER A 20 12.86 -7.87 1.37
C SER A 20 11.57 -8.24 2.13
N SER A 21 10.60 -8.86 1.46
CA SER A 21 9.29 -9.18 2.03
C SER A 21 9.34 -10.50 2.81
N GLN A 22 10.16 -10.57 3.85
CA GLN A 22 10.11 -11.69 4.80
C GLN A 22 8.69 -11.79 5.37
N ASN A 23 8.13 -13.01 5.42
CA ASN A 23 6.80 -13.33 5.96
C ASN A 23 5.56 -12.85 5.17
N PHE A 24 5.67 -12.52 3.88
CA PHE A 24 4.47 -12.21 3.05
C PHE A 24 3.47 -13.37 2.97
N ASP A 25 3.97 -14.60 2.80
CA ASP A 25 3.12 -15.79 2.76
C ASP A 25 2.42 -16.03 4.10
N GLU A 26 3.13 -15.88 5.21
CA GLU A 26 2.57 -16.02 6.55
C GLU A 26 1.53 -14.93 6.85
N TYR A 27 1.80 -13.69 6.46
CA TYR A 27 0.83 -12.60 6.52
C TYR A 27 -0.43 -12.95 5.74
N MET A 28 -0.29 -13.30 4.46
CA MET A 28 -1.42 -13.66 3.60
C MET A 28 -2.19 -14.88 4.15
N LYS A 29 -1.49 -15.84 4.76
CA LYS A 29 -2.11 -16.99 5.44
C LYS A 29 -2.91 -16.55 6.66
N ALA A 30 -2.36 -15.65 7.49
CA ALA A 30 -3.00 -15.14 8.70
C ALA A 30 -4.26 -14.30 8.40
N ILE A 31 -4.30 -13.61 7.26
CA ILE A 31 -5.49 -12.88 6.79
C ILE A 31 -6.45 -13.74 5.95
N GLY A 32 -6.22 -15.05 5.83
CA GLY A 32 -7.15 -15.99 5.20
C GLY A 32 -7.08 -16.07 3.67
N VAL A 33 -6.03 -15.53 3.04
CA VAL A 33 -5.87 -15.59 1.58
C VAL A 33 -5.54 -17.02 1.15
N ASN A 34 -6.25 -17.53 0.14
CA ASN A 34 -6.09 -18.90 -0.36
C ASN A 34 -4.69 -19.12 -0.98
N VAL A 35 -4.15 -20.35 -0.84
CA VAL A 35 -2.80 -20.78 -1.24
C VAL A 35 -2.43 -20.39 -2.67
N VAL A 36 -3.37 -20.51 -3.61
CA VAL A 36 -3.15 -20.16 -5.03
C VAL A 36 -2.87 -18.67 -5.19
N THR A 37 -3.71 -17.83 -4.57
CA THR A 37 -3.53 -16.37 -4.55
C THR A 37 -2.23 -15.98 -3.85
N ARG A 38 -1.82 -16.72 -2.80
CA ARG A 38 -0.55 -16.49 -2.10
C ARG A 38 0.67 -16.77 -2.97
N LYS A 39 0.69 -17.89 -3.71
CA LYS A 39 1.80 -18.22 -4.62
C LYS A 39 1.96 -17.19 -5.74
N ILE A 40 0.84 -16.73 -6.29
CA ILE A 40 0.87 -15.68 -7.31
C ILE A 40 1.32 -14.36 -6.69
N GLY A 41 0.79 -13.98 -5.53
CA GLY A 41 1.18 -12.75 -4.82
C GLY A 41 2.67 -12.67 -4.50
N ASN A 42 3.31 -13.79 -4.10
CA ASN A 42 4.76 -13.86 -3.85
C ASN A 42 5.61 -13.75 -5.12
N SER A 43 5.06 -14.10 -6.28
CA SER A 43 5.78 -14.11 -7.56
C SER A 43 5.64 -12.78 -8.30
N VAL A 44 4.60 -12.00 -7.98
CA VAL A 44 4.26 -10.76 -8.66
C VAL A 44 5.05 -9.60 -8.06
N ARG A 45 5.67 -8.79 -8.91
CA ARG A 45 6.37 -7.55 -8.51
C ARG A 45 5.49 -6.36 -8.89
N PRO A 46 4.60 -5.88 -8.00
CA PRO A 46 3.71 -4.78 -8.34
C PRO A 46 4.52 -3.48 -8.51
N VAL A 47 4.10 -2.66 -9.45
CA VAL A 47 4.59 -1.31 -9.68
C VAL A 47 3.65 -0.36 -8.94
N VAL A 48 4.20 0.32 -7.95
CA VAL A 48 3.50 1.34 -7.15
C VAL A 48 3.79 2.71 -7.75
N GLU A 49 2.75 3.50 -7.92
CA GLU A 49 2.77 4.84 -8.47
C GLU A 49 1.90 5.72 -7.59
N LEU A 50 2.47 6.79 -7.04
CA LEU A 50 1.74 7.78 -6.25
C LEU A 50 1.59 9.04 -7.10
N THR A 51 0.37 9.52 -7.27
CA THR A 51 0.06 10.74 -8.01
C THR A 51 -0.76 11.69 -7.15
N GLN A 52 -0.64 12.99 -7.41
CA GLN A 52 -1.50 14.00 -6.85
C GLN A 52 -2.55 14.37 -7.90
N GLU A 53 -3.81 14.27 -7.53
CA GLU A 53 -4.94 14.68 -8.36
C GLU A 53 -5.09 16.22 -8.34
N PRO A 54 -5.73 16.82 -9.36
CA PRO A 54 -5.87 18.28 -9.47
C PRO A 54 -6.66 18.91 -8.31
N ASP A 55 -7.53 18.14 -7.65
CA ASP A 55 -8.34 18.55 -6.51
C ASP A 55 -7.57 18.48 -5.17
N GLY A 56 -6.29 18.12 -5.21
CA GLY A 56 -5.42 17.99 -4.04
C GLY A 56 -5.42 16.60 -3.40
N LYS A 57 -6.25 15.66 -3.87
CA LYS A 57 -6.26 14.28 -3.37
C LYS A 57 -5.00 13.54 -3.81
N LEU A 58 -4.64 12.51 -3.06
CA LEU A 58 -3.58 11.59 -3.45
C LEU A 58 -4.20 10.33 -4.03
N LYS A 59 -3.61 9.84 -5.11
CA LYS A 59 -3.99 8.60 -5.76
C LYS A 59 -2.81 7.64 -5.73
N LEU A 60 -2.98 6.53 -5.03
CA LEU A 60 -2.03 5.44 -5.01
C LEU A 60 -2.49 4.35 -5.94
N THR A 61 -1.69 4.08 -6.96
CA THR A 61 -1.94 3.04 -7.94
C THR A 61 -0.92 1.91 -7.76
N SER A 62 -1.40 0.68 -7.66
CA SER A 62 -0.58 -0.53 -7.62
C SER A 62 -0.94 -1.39 -8.83
N LYS A 63 -0.06 -1.44 -9.84
CA LYS A 63 -0.24 -2.22 -11.06
C LYS A 63 0.58 -3.49 -10.98
N SER A 64 -0.01 -4.63 -11.30
CA SER A 64 0.71 -5.89 -11.26
C SER A 64 0.25 -6.81 -12.38
N THR A 65 1.06 -7.80 -12.75
CA THR A 65 0.67 -8.77 -13.80
C THR A 65 -0.57 -9.60 -13.45
N PHE A 66 -1.01 -9.56 -12.20
CA PHE A 66 -2.17 -10.30 -11.72
C PHE A 66 -3.42 -9.43 -11.54
N LYS A 67 -3.30 -8.33 -10.80
CA LYS A 67 -4.38 -7.36 -10.57
C LYS A 67 -3.84 -5.95 -10.44
N ASN A 68 -4.62 -5.00 -10.93
CA ASN A 68 -4.36 -3.57 -10.77
C ASN A 68 -5.33 -3.01 -9.73
N ALA A 69 -4.82 -2.21 -8.80
CA ALA A 69 -5.59 -1.48 -7.80
C ALA A 69 -5.26 0.00 -7.90
N GLY A 70 -6.25 0.86 -7.63
CA GLY A 70 -6.04 2.29 -7.47
C GLY A 70 -6.96 2.79 -6.36
N ILE A 71 -6.41 3.51 -5.40
CA ILE A 71 -7.16 4.17 -4.35
C ILE A 71 -6.89 5.67 -4.41
N THR A 72 -7.95 6.47 -4.33
CA THR A 72 -7.85 7.93 -4.19
C THR A 72 -8.32 8.28 -2.80
N PHE A 73 -7.50 9.03 -2.05
CA PHE A 73 -7.73 9.33 -0.64
C PHE A 73 -7.27 10.74 -0.28
N ASN A 74 -7.83 11.24 0.81
CA ASN A 74 -7.33 12.41 1.52
C ASN A 74 -6.36 11.95 2.61
N LEU A 75 -5.30 12.73 2.86
CA LEU A 75 -4.43 12.47 4.00
C LEU A 75 -5.18 12.76 5.30
N ASP A 76 -4.92 11.94 6.32
CA ASP A 76 -5.49 12.06 7.66
C ASP A 76 -7.04 11.93 7.70
N GLU A 77 -7.64 11.34 6.66
CA GLU A 77 -9.08 11.10 6.55
C GLU A 77 -9.38 9.60 6.43
N GLU A 78 -10.37 9.12 7.18
CA GLU A 78 -10.85 7.75 7.10
C GLU A 78 -11.78 7.55 5.89
N PHE A 79 -11.56 6.47 5.16
CA PHE A 79 -12.41 6.06 4.04
C PHE A 79 -12.65 4.55 4.04
N ASP A 80 -13.73 4.12 3.39
CA ASP A 80 -14.00 2.70 3.19
C ASP A 80 -13.19 2.18 1.99
N GLU A 81 -12.35 1.18 2.23
CA GLU A 81 -11.50 0.52 1.23
C GLU A 81 -11.95 -0.93 1.05
N GLU A 82 -12.08 -1.37 -0.20
CA GLU A 82 -12.20 -2.79 -0.52
C GLU A 82 -10.83 -3.31 -0.96
N THR A 83 -10.25 -4.21 -0.15
CA THR A 83 -8.94 -4.80 -0.46
C THR A 83 -9.06 -5.73 -1.67
N LEU A 84 -7.93 -5.99 -2.34
CA LEU A 84 -7.87 -6.90 -3.50
C LEU A 84 -8.36 -8.33 -3.24
N ASP A 85 -8.40 -8.74 -1.97
CA ASP A 85 -8.90 -10.03 -1.52
C ASP A 85 -10.40 -10.01 -1.16
N GLY A 86 -11.09 -8.87 -1.32
CA GLY A 86 -12.54 -8.73 -1.12
C GLY A 86 -12.95 -8.34 0.29
N ARG A 87 -12.01 -8.00 1.18
CA ARG A 87 -12.33 -7.50 2.53
C ARG A 87 -12.67 -6.03 2.46
N LYS A 88 -13.79 -5.66 3.09
CA LYS A 88 -14.14 -4.26 3.35
C LYS A 88 -13.48 -3.82 4.65
N VAL A 89 -12.65 -2.80 4.56
CA VAL A 89 -11.86 -2.28 5.69
C VAL A 89 -12.04 -0.77 5.77
N LYS A 90 -11.95 -0.19 6.96
CA LYS A 90 -11.78 1.26 7.10
C LYS A 90 -10.31 1.59 7.07
N SER A 91 -9.92 2.49 6.19
CA SER A 91 -8.53 2.86 5.99
C SER A 91 -8.31 4.33 6.26
N ILE A 92 -7.22 4.65 6.95
CA ILE A 92 -6.69 6.01 7.08
C ILE A 92 -5.27 6.00 6.58
N ILE A 93 -4.89 7.04 5.84
CA ILE A 93 -3.54 7.20 5.32
C ILE A 93 -2.97 8.51 5.82
N THR A 94 -1.84 8.42 6.53
CA THR A 94 -1.11 9.58 7.05
C THR A 94 0.26 9.67 6.39
N LEU A 95 0.82 10.88 6.37
CA LEU A 95 2.14 11.13 5.80
C LEU A 95 3.08 11.68 6.87
N GLU A 96 4.06 10.88 7.27
CA GLU A 96 5.11 11.26 8.21
C GLU A 96 6.45 11.38 7.48
N GLY A 97 6.81 12.61 7.10
CA GLY A 97 8.00 12.87 6.30
C GLY A 97 7.89 12.20 4.92
N ASN A 98 8.76 11.23 4.65
CA ASN A 98 8.75 10.43 3.42
C ASN A 98 8.04 9.07 3.57
N LYS A 99 7.38 8.83 4.71
CA LYS A 99 6.68 7.58 5.02
C LYS A 99 5.18 7.77 4.92
N LEU A 100 4.57 7.02 4.02
CA LEU A 100 3.13 6.92 3.88
C LEU A 100 2.63 5.76 4.73
N ILE A 101 1.89 6.04 5.80
CA ILE A 101 1.42 5.06 6.76
C ILE A 101 -0.06 4.82 6.48
N GLN A 102 -0.41 3.60 6.11
CA GLN A 102 -1.78 3.17 5.87
C GLN A 102 -2.23 2.24 7.00
N ILE A 103 -3.25 2.64 7.75
CA ILE A 103 -3.84 1.82 8.80
C ILE A 103 -5.19 1.31 8.29
N GLN A 104 -5.36 -0.01 8.22
CA GLN A 104 -6.59 -0.69 7.80
C GLN A 104 -7.24 -1.37 9.02
N ARG A 105 -8.53 -1.15 9.22
CA ARG A 105 -9.31 -1.67 10.34
C ARG A 105 -10.45 -2.54 9.83
N ASN A 106 -10.48 -3.80 10.21
CA ASN A 106 -11.58 -4.73 9.92
C ASN A 106 -11.64 -5.85 10.96
N GLY A 107 -11.98 -5.49 12.20
CA GLY A 107 -11.89 -6.36 13.37
C GLY A 107 -10.46 -6.61 13.87
N LYS A 108 -9.47 -6.51 12.99
CA LYS A 108 -8.03 -6.44 13.28
C LYS A 108 -7.45 -5.13 12.76
N VAL A 109 -6.36 -4.66 13.36
CA VAL A 109 -5.64 -3.46 12.92
C VAL A 109 -4.39 -3.87 12.15
N LEU A 110 -4.32 -3.44 10.90
CA LEU A 110 -3.17 -3.67 10.02
C LEU A 110 -2.54 -2.33 9.69
N GLU A 111 -1.23 -2.25 9.86
CA GLU A 111 -0.46 -1.07 9.48
C GLU A 111 0.47 -1.43 8.31
N THR A 112 0.48 -0.59 7.29
CA THR A 112 1.36 -0.70 6.13
C THR A 112 2.12 0.61 5.98
N ILE A 113 3.43 0.55 6.17
CA ILE A 113 4.33 1.70 6.01
C ILE A 113 4.99 1.59 4.64
N ARG A 114 4.84 2.64 3.82
CA ARG A 114 5.52 2.79 2.53
C ARG A 114 6.47 3.97 2.62
N GLU A 115 7.75 3.70 2.74
CA GLU A 115 8.77 4.73 2.73
C GLU A 115 9.20 5.00 1.29
N PHE A 116 8.93 6.20 0.81
CA PHE A 116 9.31 6.65 -0.53
C PHE A 116 10.71 7.26 -0.50
N THR A 117 11.59 6.78 -1.36
CA THR A 117 12.86 7.43 -1.68
C THR A 117 12.91 7.74 -3.17
N PRO A 118 13.84 8.59 -3.63
CA PRO A 118 13.98 8.88 -5.06
C PRO A 118 14.28 7.64 -5.92
N GLU A 119 14.91 6.62 -5.32
CA GLU A 119 15.40 5.42 -6.01
C GLU A 119 14.46 4.21 -5.83
N GLN A 120 13.85 4.05 -4.66
CA GLN A 120 13.04 2.88 -4.33
C GLN A 120 11.89 3.19 -3.36
N VAL A 121 10.98 2.24 -3.22
CA VAL A 121 9.93 2.27 -2.19
C VAL A 121 10.10 1.06 -1.29
N ASN A 122 10.37 1.31 -0.01
CA ASN A 122 10.42 0.27 1.00
C ASN A 122 9.00 0.09 1.56
N MET A 123 8.49 -1.13 1.51
CA MET A 123 7.16 -1.47 2.05
C MET A 123 7.30 -2.43 3.22
N VAL A 124 6.77 -2.04 4.38
CA VAL A 124 6.70 -2.86 5.58
C VAL A 124 5.23 -3.03 5.99
N ARG A 125 4.83 -4.24 6.34
CA ARG A 125 3.49 -4.53 6.86
C ARG A 125 3.61 -5.06 8.28
N ILE A 126 2.86 -4.46 9.19
CA ILE A 126 2.84 -4.77 10.61
C ILE A 126 1.40 -5.20 10.97
N ASN A 127 1.25 -6.40 11.54
CA ASN A 127 -0.02 -6.84 12.10
C ASN A 127 -0.09 -6.40 13.56
N ILE A 128 -1.05 -5.54 13.90
CA ILE A 128 -1.24 -5.02 15.25
C ILE A 128 -2.44 -5.77 15.83
N CYS A 129 -2.14 -6.96 16.41
CA CYS A 129 -3.05 -7.90 17.11
C CYS A 129 -4.41 -8.20 16.46
#